data_AF-A0A960TFH8-F1
#
_entry.id   AF-A0A960TFH8-F1
#
_cell.length_a   1.000
_cell.length_b   1.000
_cell.length_c   1.000
_cell.angle_alpha   90.00
_cell.angle_beta   90.00
_cell.angle_gamma   90.00
#
_symmetry.space_group_name_H-M   'P 1'
#
loop_
_entity.id
_entity.type
_entity.pdbx_description
1 polymer ?
#
loop_
_entity_poly.entity_id
_entity_poly.type
_entity_poly.pdbx_seq_one_letter_code
_entity_poly.pdbx_strand_id
1 'polypeptide(L)'
;MRSKIHKLEWKSGLLAGLLLVGLIAACSDPEPQVQSQDLEYKQDGKPYLGYLAVDKNKEGKRPGILLIHEWTGLGDYVKSRADQLAAMGYTVFAMDMYGKGIRANNHDEAAKLMTQYNEDRHT
;
A
#
# COMPACT_ATOMS: atom_id res chain seq x y z
N MET A 1 21.06 64.95 -20.72
CA MET A 1 21.26 64.20 -19.45
C MET A 1 19.91 63.90 -18.82
N ARG A 2 19.34 62.69 -19.00
CA ARG A 2 18.28 62.14 -18.12
C ARG A 2 18.03 60.65 -18.41
N SER A 3 18.07 59.88 -17.32
CA SER A 3 17.47 58.57 -17.09
C SER A 3 17.95 57.34 -17.89
N LYS A 4 19.01 56.69 -17.37
CA LYS A 4 19.31 55.25 -17.57
C LYS A 4 18.93 54.43 -16.31
N ILE A 5 17.79 54.71 -15.66
CA ILE A 5 17.44 54.07 -14.37
C ILE A 5 16.46 52.88 -14.50
N HIS A 6 15.79 52.69 -15.64
CA HIS A 6 14.69 51.70 -15.73
C HIS A 6 15.08 50.24 -16.09
N LYS A 7 16.36 49.91 -16.30
CA LYS A 7 16.74 48.58 -16.84
C LYS A 7 17.10 47.51 -15.80
N LEU A 8 17.14 47.83 -14.51
CA LEU A 8 17.73 46.95 -13.49
C LEU A 8 16.73 46.19 -12.59
N GLU A 9 15.42 46.47 -12.70
CA GLU A 9 14.40 45.86 -11.82
C GLU A 9 13.80 44.55 -12.36
N TRP A 10 13.93 44.26 -13.66
CA TRP A 10 13.27 43.08 -14.25
C TRP A 10 14.07 41.78 -14.12
N LYS A 11 15.40 41.87 -13.96
CA LYS A 11 16.28 40.70 -13.88
C LYS A 11 16.21 40.00 -12.51
N SER A 12 15.90 40.75 -11.45
CA SER A 12 15.76 40.28 -10.07
C SER A 12 14.50 39.45 -9.85
N GLY A 13 13.37 39.81 -10.48
CA GLY A 13 12.13 39.04 -10.41
C GLY A 13 12.18 37.67 -11.12
N LEU A 14 12.94 37.58 -12.22
CA LEU A 14 13.14 36.33 -12.97
C LEU A 14 13.99 35.30 -12.19
N LEU A 15 15.01 35.77 -11.46
CA LEU A 15 15.85 34.91 -10.60
C LEU A 15 15.08 34.40 -9.37
N ALA A 16 14.24 35.24 -8.75
CA ALA A 16 13.37 34.82 -7.65
C ALA A 16 12.30 33.80 -8.09
N GLY A 17 11.73 33.97 -9.29
CA GLY A 17 10.77 33.03 -9.87
C GLY A 17 11.37 31.66 -10.20
N LEU A 18 12.59 31.63 -10.76
CA LEU A 18 13.33 30.39 -11.04
C LEU A 18 13.74 29.64 -9.76
N LEU A 19 14.09 30.36 -8.69
CA LEU A 19 14.36 29.77 -7.37
C LEU A 19 13.09 29.19 -6.72
N LEU A 20 11.94 29.84 -6.87
CA LEU A 20 10.67 29.32 -6.34
C LEU A 20 10.20 28.05 -7.07
N VAL A 21 10.37 27.97 -8.39
CA VAL A 21 10.03 26.77 -9.18
C VAL A 21 10.98 25.61 -8.88
N GLY A 22 12.28 25.89 -8.71
CA GLY A 22 13.27 24.88 -8.31
C GLY A 22 13.02 24.29 -6.92
N LEU A 23 12.47 25.07 -5.99
CA LEU A 23 12.15 24.61 -4.63
C LEU A 23 10.91 23.70 -4.59
N ILE A 24 9.94 23.89 -5.50
CA ILE A 24 8.75 23.02 -5.59
C ILE A 24 9.10 21.63 -6.12
N ALA A 25 10.06 21.53 -7.05
CA ALA A 25 10.49 20.25 -7.62
C ALA A 25 11.28 19.35 -6.64
N ALA A 26 11.83 19.93 -5.56
CA ALA A 26 12.62 19.20 -4.57
C ALA A 26 11.76 18.41 -3.55
N CYS A 27 10.45 18.63 -3.50
CA CYS A 27 9.54 18.00 -2.52
C CYS A 27 8.64 16.91 -3.12
N SER A 28 8.89 16.46 -4.35
CA SER A 28 8.10 15.37 -4.95
C SER A 28 8.60 14.03 -4.40
N ASP A 29 7.81 13.40 -3.51
CA ASP A 29 8.04 12.00 -3.15
C ASP A 29 8.01 11.13 -4.42
N PRO A 30 8.90 10.13 -4.55
CA PRO A 30 8.86 9.21 -5.68
C PRO A 30 7.53 8.48 -5.68
N GLU A 31 6.95 8.28 -6.88
CA GLU A 31 5.74 7.47 -7.05
C GLU A 31 5.98 6.07 -6.44
N PRO A 32 5.08 5.55 -5.58
CA PRO A 32 5.30 4.31 -4.87
C PRO A 32 5.52 3.14 -5.83
N GLN A 33 6.53 2.33 -5.56
CA GLN A 33 6.83 1.12 -6.34
C GLN A 33 6.40 -0.10 -5.53
N VAL A 34 5.09 -0.36 -5.51
CA VAL A 34 4.52 -1.50 -4.80
C VAL A 34 4.97 -2.80 -5.48
N GLN A 35 5.66 -3.65 -4.72
CA GLN A 35 5.90 -5.03 -5.07
C GLN A 35 5.15 -5.92 -4.11
N SER A 36 4.54 -6.96 -4.67
CA SER A 36 3.89 -8.01 -3.90
C SER A 36 4.40 -9.40 -4.23
N GLN A 37 4.22 -10.30 -3.29
CA GLN A 37 4.52 -11.71 -3.44
C GLN A 37 3.58 -12.55 -2.58
N ASP A 38 3.21 -13.71 -3.09
CA ASP A 38 2.54 -14.73 -2.28
C ASP A 38 3.57 -15.36 -1.32
N LEU A 39 3.18 -15.54 -0.06
CA LEU A 39 4.03 -16.08 1.00
C LEU A 39 3.35 -17.31 1.61
N GLU A 40 3.94 -18.49 1.37
CA GLU A 40 3.48 -19.72 2.00
C GLU A 40 3.87 -19.75 3.48
N TYR A 41 2.91 -20.13 4.32
CA TYR A 41 3.13 -20.40 5.73
C TYR A 41 2.34 -21.62 6.18
N LYS A 42 2.64 -22.12 7.38
CA LYS A 42 1.98 -23.29 7.95
C LYS A 42 1.38 -22.95 9.30
N GLN A 43 0.19 -23.46 9.55
CA GLN A 43 -0.45 -23.49 10.87
C GLN A 43 -0.93 -24.92 11.11
N ASP A 44 -0.54 -25.52 12.23
CA ASP A 44 -0.87 -26.91 12.59
C ASP A 44 -0.58 -27.92 11.48
N GLY A 45 0.53 -27.72 10.76
CA GLY A 45 0.95 -28.56 9.63
C GLY A 45 0.18 -28.34 8.32
N LYS A 46 -0.89 -27.55 8.32
CA LYS A 46 -1.67 -27.20 7.11
C LYS A 46 -1.04 -26.01 6.37
N PRO A 47 -0.97 -26.03 5.04
CA PRO A 47 -0.42 -24.94 4.25
C PRO A 47 -1.44 -23.81 4.02
N TYR A 48 -0.95 -22.58 4.13
CA TYR A 48 -1.68 -21.34 3.87
C TYR A 48 -0.86 -20.46 2.92
N LEU A 49 -1.52 -19.53 2.24
CA LEU A 49 -0.88 -18.66 1.26
C LEU A 49 -1.28 -17.21 1.51
N GLY A 50 -0.43 -16.49 2.23
CA GLY A 50 -0.61 -15.07 2.47
C GLY A 50 -0.11 -14.23 1.31
N TYR A 51 -0.35 -12.92 1.38
CA TYR A 51 0.09 -11.96 0.38
C TYR A 51 0.86 -10.83 1.07
N LEU A 52 2.14 -10.67 0.73
CA LEU A 52 3.01 -9.63 1.27
C LEU A 52 3.15 -8.51 0.25
N ALA A 53 2.77 -7.28 0.62
CA ALA A 53 2.91 -6.09 -0.20
C ALA A 53 3.82 -5.05 0.49
N VAL A 54 4.76 -4.49 -0.27
CA VAL A 54 5.74 -3.49 0.19
C VAL A 54 6.03 -2.46 -0.89
N ASP A 55 6.25 -1.21 -0.52
CA ASP A 55 6.84 -0.21 -1.42
C ASP A 55 8.38 -0.35 -1.45
N LYS A 56 8.97 -0.59 -2.62
CA LYS A 56 10.42 -0.72 -2.80
C LYS A 56 11.18 0.58 -2.59
N ASN A 57 10.54 1.73 -2.76
CA ASN A 57 11.20 3.02 -2.58
C ASN A 57 11.45 3.36 -1.12
N LYS A 58 10.81 2.64 -0.19
CA LYS A 58 11.00 2.84 1.25
C LYS A 58 12.02 1.83 1.77
N GLU A 59 13.10 2.34 2.34
CA GLU A 59 14.14 1.52 2.98
C GLU A 59 13.97 1.47 4.50
N GLY A 60 14.63 0.52 5.15
CA GLY A 60 14.63 0.39 6.60
C GLY A 60 13.33 -0.17 7.20
N LYS A 61 13.22 -0.06 8.54
CA LYS A 61 12.08 -0.55 9.32
C LYS A 61 10.85 0.32 9.07
N ARG A 62 9.72 -0.35 8.85
CA ARG A 62 8.42 0.27 8.55
C ARG A 62 7.35 -0.29 9.48
N PRO A 63 6.27 0.46 9.74
CA PRO A 63 5.12 -0.09 10.46
C PRO A 63 4.52 -1.26 9.67
N GLY A 64 4.30 -2.38 10.37
CA GLY A 64 3.69 -3.58 9.81
C GLY A 64 2.18 -3.58 10.02
N ILE A 65 1.44 -4.00 9.01
CA ILE A 65 -0.01 -4.24 9.08
C ILE A 65 -0.27 -5.71 8.81
N LEU A 66 -0.92 -6.39 9.76
CA LEU A 66 -1.56 -7.68 9.53
C LEU A 66 -2.97 -7.43 9.02
N LEU A 67 -3.22 -7.75 7.75
CA LEU A 67 -4.51 -7.56 7.11
C LEU A 67 -5.27 -8.90 7.09
N ILE A 68 -6.49 -8.89 7.60
CA ILE A 68 -7.37 -10.07 7.63
C ILE A 68 -8.49 -9.85 6.62
N HIS A 69 -8.68 -10.83 5.74
CA HIS A 69 -9.70 -10.76 4.70
C HIS A 69 -11.12 -10.85 5.26
N GLU A 70 -12.10 -10.38 4.49
CA GLU A 70 -13.50 -10.66 4.80
C GLU A 70 -13.89 -12.14 4.57
N TRP A 71 -15.12 -12.49 4.93
CA TRP A 71 -15.75 -13.81 4.76
C TRP A 71 -15.59 -14.55 3.42
N THR A 72 -15.20 -13.88 2.32
CA THR A 72 -14.98 -14.49 1.00
C THR A 72 -13.59 -15.07 0.82
N GLY A 73 -12.63 -14.76 1.70
CA GLY A 73 -11.26 -15.24 1.61
C GLY A 73 -10.28 -14.20 1.06
N LEU A 74 -9.01 -14.60 0.93
CA LEU A 74 -7.93 -13.75 0.38
C LEU A 74 -8.02 -13.66 -1.16
N GLY A 75 -8.98 -12.87 -1.64
CA GLY A 75 -9.20 -12.54 -3.05
C GLY A 75 -8.59 -11.21 -3.49
N ASP A 76 -8.86 -10.82 -4.75
CA ASP A 76 -8.26 -9.64 -5.39
C ASP A 76 -8.61 -8.32 -4.69
N TYR A 77 -9.82 -8.20 -4.16
CA TYR A 77 -10.22 -7.01 -3.40
C TYR A 77 -9.27 -6.76 -2.22
N VAL A 78 -9.03 -7.81 -1.42
CA VAL A 78 -8.18 -7.74 -0.23
C VAL A 78 -6.72 -7.49 -0.62
N LYS A 79 -6.23 -8.16 -1.67
CA LYS A 79 -4.88 -7.91 -2.22
C LYS A 79 -4.71 -6.45 -2.66
N SER A 80 -5.71 -5.88 -3.35
CA SER A 80 -5.68 -4.47 -3.76
C SER A 80 -5.64 -3.50 -2.57
N ARG A 81 -6.28 -3.84 -1.44
CA ARG A 81 -6.20 -3.05 -0.21
C ARG A 81 -4.82 -3.15 0.43
N ALA A 82 -4.20 -4.32 0.39
CA ALA A 82 -2.82 -4.48 0.83
C ALA A 82 -1.86 -3.63 -0.02
N ASP A 83 -2.07 -3.57 -1.34
CA ASP A 83 -1.25 -2.74 -2.23
C ASP A 83 -1.43 -1.24 -1.97
N GLN A 84 -2.68 -0.78 -1.73
CA GLN A 84 -2.96 0.62 -1.37
C GLN A 84 -2.28 1.01 -0.05
N LEU A 85 -2.30 0.12 0.94
CA LEU A 85 -1.61 0.33 2.21
C LEU A 85 -0.09 0.31 2.02
N ALA A 86 0.45 -0.57 1.20
CA ALA A 86 1.86 -0.59 0.87
C ALA A 86 2.32 0.71 0.19
N ALA A 87 1.50 1.25 -0.73
CA ALA A 87 1.74 2.53 -1.40
C ALA A 87 1.77 3.73 -0.42
N MET A 88 1.11 3.62 0.73
CA MET A 88 1.18 4.61 1.81
C MET A 88 2.44 4.45 2.71
N GLY A 89 3.32 3.50 2.40
CA GLY A 89 4.59 3.28 3.11
C GLY A 89 4.58 2.18 4.16
N TYR A 90 3.49 1.41 4.26
CA TYR A 90 3.38 0.29 5.20
C TYR A 90 3.99 -1.00 4.64
N THR A 91 4.37 -1.92 5.52
CA THR A 91 4.62 -3.32 5.15
C THR A 91 3.37 -4.12 5.48
N VAL A 92 2.70 -4.69 4.49
CA VAL A 92 1.38 -5.30 4.68
C VAL A 92 1.45 -6.78 4.41
N PHE A 93 1.09 -7.58 5.40
CA PHE A 93 0.90 -9.02 5.25
C PHE A 93 -0.59 -9.33 5.35
N ALA A 94 -1.20 -9.67 4.22
CA ALA A 94 -2.57 -10.15 4.17
C ALA A 94 -2.59 -11.67 4.42
N MET A 95 -3.17 -12.05 5.56
CA MET A 95 -3.29 -13.43 6.02
C MET A 95 -4.43 -14.13 5.30
N ASP A 96 -4.21 -15.38 4.90
CA ASP A 96 -5.26 -16.30 4.45
C ASP A 96 -5.76 -17.11 5.65
N MET A 97 -6.96 -16.84 6.12
CA MET A 97 -7.54 -17.58 7.24
C MET A 97 -8.07 -18.95 6.84
N TYR A 98 -8.49 -19.11 5.59
CA TYR A 98 -9.18 -20.31 5.12
C TYR A 98 -8.22 -21.40 4.64
N GLY A 99 -7.09 -21.02 4.06
CA GLY A 99 -6.08 -21.95 3.56
C GLY A 99 -5.81 -21.78 2.08
N LYS A 100 -4.67 -22.35 1.65
CA LYS A 100 -4.16 -22.17 0.30
C LYS A 100 -5.21 -22.58 -0.75
N GLY A 101 -5.63 -21.60 -1.56
CA GLY A 101 -6.57 -21.82 -2.67
C GLY A 101 -8.05 -21.82 -2.28
N ILE A 102 -8.39 -21.57 -1.02
CA ILE A 102 -9.79 -21.54 -0.57
C ILE A 102 -10.30 -20.10 -0.63
N ARG A 103 -11.33 -19.86 -1.45
CA ARG A 103 -12.07 -18.60 -1.59
C ARG A 103 -13.53 -18.92 -1.95
N ALA A 104 -14.45 -18.09 -1.50
CA ALA A 104 -15.86 -18.19 -1.90
C ALA A 104 -16.12 -17.41 -3.18
N ASN A 105 -16.93 -17.98 -4.08
CA ASN A 105 -17.35 -17.33 -5.33
C ASN A 105 -18.77 -16.75 -5.24
N ASN A 106 -19.52 -17.10 -4.18
CA ASN A 106 -20.89 -16.67 -3.96
C ASN A 106 -21.21 -16.59 -2.46
N HIS A 107 -22.39 -16.04 -2.15
CA HIS A 107 -22.86 -15.82 -0.79
C HIS A 107 -22.97 -17.13 0.03
N ASP A 108 -23.46 -18.21 -0.59
CA ASP A 108 -23.66 -19.48 0.10
C ASP A 108 -22.34 -20.15 0.47
N GLU A 109 -21.33 -20.08 -0.41
CA GLU A 109 -19.97 -20.54 -0.13
C GLU A 109 -19.32 -19.71 0.98
N ALA A 110 -19.46 -18.38 0.94
CA ALA A 110 -18.91 -17.49 1.95
C ALA A 110 -19.53 -17.76 3.33
N ALA A 111 -20.84 -17.98 3.38
CA ALA A 111 -21.55 -18.37 4.59
C ALA A 111 -21.02 -19.69 5.16
N LYS A 112 -20.84 -20.72 4.33
CA LYS A 112 -20.29 -22.03 4.76
C LYS A 112 -18.87 -21.90 5.32
N LEU A 113 -17.99 -21.15 4.66
CA LEU A 113 -16.62 -20.94 5.13
C LEU A 113 -16.59 -20.23 6.49
N MET A 114 -17.39 -19.18 6.67
CA MET A 114 -17.49 -18.47 7.95
C MET A 114 -18.06 -19.33 9.08
N THR A 115 -19.08 -20.16 8.79
CA THR A 115 -19.71 -21.00 9.82
C THR A 115 -18.70 -21.89 10.53
N GLN A 116 -17.72 -22.43 9.82
CA GLN A 116 -16.65 -23.25 10.42
C GLN A 116 -15.93 -22.54 11.57
N TYR A 117 -15.71 -21.23 11.46
CA TYR A 117 -15.02 -20.44 12.49
C TYR A 117 -15.97 -19.90 13.55
N ASN A 118 -17.25 -19.70 13.20
CA ASN A 118 -18.27 -19.30 14.17
C ASN A 118 -18.56 -20.40 15.19
N GLU A 119 -18.56 -21.67 14.76
CA GLU A 119 -18.80 -22.83 15.63
C GLU A 119 -17.65 -23.05 16.63
N ASP A 120 -16.42 -22.68 16.26
CA ASP A 120 -15.22 -22.78 17.13
C ASP A 120 -15.11 -21.63 18.14
N ARG A 121 -16.01 -20.65 18.08
CA ARG A 121 -15.98 -19.49 18.98
C ARG A 121 -16.46 -19.90 20.38
N HIS A 122 -15.52 -20.12 21.31
CA HIS A 122 -15.83 -20.23 22.73
C HIS A 122 -16.20 -18.84 23.28
N THR A 123 -17.50 -18.52 23.34
CA THR A 123 -18.03 -17.35 24.09
C THR A 123 -18.33 -17.69 25.53
#